data_AF-D8QP86-F1
#
_entry.id   AF-D8QP86-F1
#
_cell.length_a   1.000
_cell.length_b   1.000
_cell.length_c   1.000
_cell.angle_alpha   90.00
_cell.angle_beta   90.00
_cell.angle_gamma   90.00
#
_symmetry.space_group_name_H-M   'P 1'
#
loop_
_entity.id
_entity.type
_entity.pdbx_description
1 polymer ?
#
loop_
_entity_poly.entity_id
_entity_poly.type
_entity_poly.pdbx_seq_one_letter_code
_entity_poly.pdbx_strand_id
1 'polypeptide(L)'
;MDLEAREPPDKVTFVTMLDVCGNLKNSAAGEEIDAAVTSSGLWQDVTVGNALVCMHGRCGRMELARSLFERMEHRDGVLWTTMVAAYAQNNLLDQARATFDAMPDKLSLVAPWNAMISAYVRCGENSSGVMLFLLMDLEGGRANEITLDARYHFVAMAGDYGIAASLDHYICMVDVLGRSGKVAEAGELVGVMPFVPDAVAWKTLLGCSKVHENAGLARWAAEKLARIDAKNPSSYLLLSSAVTKVGKS
;
A
#
# COMPACT_ATOMS: atom_id res chain seq x y z
N MET A 1 -48.17 33.28 11.04
CA MET A 1 -46.98 32.87 10.29
C MET A 1 -45.90 32.71 11.33
N ASP A 2 -45.82 31.49 11.86
CA ASP A 2 -44.76 31.14 12.79
C ASP A 2 -43.45 31.23 12.02
N LEU A 3 -42.58 32.12 12.50
CA LEU A 3 -41.17 32.13 12.12
C LEU A 3 -40.65 30.75 12.49
N GLU A 4 -40.30 29.93 11.49
CA GLU A 4 -39.54 28.71 11.71
C GLU A 4 -38.36 29.08 12.61
N ALA A 5 -38.42 28.67 13.87
CA ALA A 5 -37.28 28.74 14.76
C ALA A 5 -36.19 27.94 14.08
N ARG A 6 -35.20 28.63 13.52
CA ARG A 6 -34.09 28.03 12.79
C ARG A 6 -33.38 27.13 13.79
N GLU A 7 -33.69 25.84 13.76
CA GLU A 7 -33.10 24.89 14.67
C GLU A 7 -31.59 24.97 14.50
N PRO A 8 -30.82 25.03 15.61
CA PRO A 8 -29.38 25.09 15.53
C PRO A 8 -28.89 23.88 14.73
N PRO A 9 -27.92 24.06 13.82
CA PRO A 9 -27.42 22.96 12.99
C PRO A 9 -27.05 21.75 13.82
N ASP A 10 -27.57 20.59 13.46
CA ASP A 10 -27.23 19.33 14.09
C ASP A 10 -25.92 18.75 13.53
N LYS A 11 -25.46 17.63 14.11
CA LYS A 11 -24.20 16.98 13.68
C LYS A 11 -24.21 16.62 12.19
N VAL A 12 -25.36 16.17 11.66
CA VAL A 12 -25.51 15.76 10.26
C VAL A 12 -25.40 16.97 9.33
N THR A 13 -25.99 18.10 9.74
CA THR A 13 -25.87 19.38 9.02
C THR A 13 -24.42 19.84 8.93
N PHE A 14 -23.66 19.77 10.03
CA PHE A 14 -22.24 20.13 9.99
C PHE A 14 -21.41 19.20 9.09
N VAL A 15 -21.60 17.89 9.19
CA VAL A 15 -20.87 16.91 8.37
C VAL A 15 -21.12 17.15 6.88
N THR A 16 -22.37 17.36 6.49
CA THR A 16 -22.73 17.61 5.09
C THR A 16 -22.16 18.93 4.57
N MET A 17 -22.24 20.02 5.35
CA MET A 17 -21.64 21.30 4.98
C MET A 17 -20.11 21.20 4.84
N LEU A 18 -19.44 20.52 5.76
CA LEU A 18 -17.99 20.31 5.72
C LEU A 18 -17.57 19.48 4.50
N ASP A 19 -18.31 18.42 4.15
CA ASP A 19 -18.02 17.61 2.97
C ASP A 19 -18.19 18.41 1.67
N VAL A 20 -19.26 19.20 1.55
CA VAL A 20 -19.48 20.12 0.41
C VAL A 20 -18.33 21.12 0.29
N CYS A 21 -17.95 21.77 1.39
CA CYS A 21 -16.83 22.72 1.40
C CYS A 21 -15.50 22.06 1.01
N GLY A 22 -15.23 20.86 1.53
CA GLY A 22 -14.04 20.09 1.19
C GLY A 22 -13.99 19.70 -0.28
N ASN A 23 -15.12 19.26 -0.85
CA ASN A 23 -15.21 18.88 -2.27
C ASN A 23 -15.05 20.09 -3.20
N LEU A 24 -15.60 21.24 -2.82
CA LEU A 24 -15.45 22.50 -3.56
C LEU A 24 -14.09 23.18 -3.33
N LYS A 25 -13.28 22.67 -2.39
CA LYS A 25 -12.03 23.30 -1.91
C LYS A 25 -12.24 24.76 -1.50
N ASN A 26 -13.41 25.08 -0.96
CA ASN A 26 -13.77 26.45 -0.56
C ASN A 26 -13.36 26.69 0.89
N SER A 27 -12.12 27.17 1.08
CA SER A 27 -11.56 27.43 2.41
C SER A 27 -12.35 28.47 3.18
N ALA A 28 -12.88 29.52 2.53
CA ALA A 28 -13.59 30.61 3.21
C ALA A 28 -14.90 30.12 3.84
N ALA A 29 -15.73 29.41 3.08
CA ALA A 29 -16.95 28.79 3.63
C ALA A 29 -16.60 27.74 4.71
N GLY A 30 -15.52 27.00 4.52
CA GLY A 30 -15.02 26.05 5.51
C GLY A 30 -14.60 26.70 6.84
N GLU A 31 -14.08 27.94 6.84
CA GLU A 31 -13.71 28.68 8.06
C GLU A 31 -14.91 29.09 8.89
N GLU A 32 -15.99 29.53 8.24
CA GLU A 32 -17.23 29.88 8.94
C GLU A 32 -17.82 28.65 9.64
N ILE A 33 -17.81 27.51 8.95
CA ILE A 33 -18.32 26.25 9.50
C ILE A 33 -17.40 25.73 10.60
N ASP A 34 -16.07 25.80 10.43
CA ASP A 34 -15.09 25.42 11.44
C ASP A 34 -15.25 26.25 12.74
N ALA A 35 -15.43 27.57 12.61
CA ALA A 35 -15.70 28.44 13.75
C ALA A 35 -16.99 28.03 14.48
N ALA A 36 -18.06 27.71 13.73
CA ALA A 36 -19.32 27.24 14.29
C ALA A 36 -19.16 25.87 15.01
N VAL A 37 -18.46 24.91 14.41
CA VAL A 37 -18.17 23.59 14.98
C VAL A 37 -17.30 23.72 16.24
N THR A 38 -16.30 24.61 16.22
CA THR A 38 -15.44 24.88 17.37
C THR A 38 -16.24 25.50 18.53
N SER A 39 -17.11 26.48 18.24
CA SER A 39 -17.94 27.14 19.26
C SER A 39 -18.97 26.21 19.92
N SER A 40 -19.47 25.23 19.18
CA SER A 40 -20.42 24.22 19.69
C SER A 40 -19.73 23.06 20.43
N GLY A 41 -18.40 22.98 20.38
CA GLY A 41 -17.64 21.87 20.98
C GLY A 41 -17.76 20.54 20.23
N LEU A 42 -18.46 20.52 19.08
CA LEU A 42 -18.72 19.30 18.30
C LEU A 42 -17.48 18.76 17.59
N TRP A 43 -16.37 19.50 17.55
CA TRP A 43 -15.10 19.03 16.97
C TRP A 43 -14.52 17.79 17.67
N GLN A 44 -14.93 17.49 18.91
CA GLN A 44 -14.58 16.25 19.62
C GLN A 44 -15.50 15.06 19.26
N ASP A 45 -16.64 15.30 18.62
CA ASP A 45 -17.47 14.22 18.09
C ASP A 45 -16.72 13.52 16.96
N VAL A 46 -16.66 12.19 17.00
CA VAL A 46 -15.90 11.38 16.03
C VAL A 46 -16.35 11.67 14.59
N THR A 47 -17.66 11.83 14.35
CA THR A 47 -18.17 12.03 12.98
C THR A 47 -17.86 13.43 12.47
N VAL A 48 -18.13 14.44 13.31
CA VAL A 48 -17.91 15.85 12.94
C VAL A 48 -16.42 16.18 12.85
N GLY A 49 -15.62 15.72 13.80
CA GLY A 49 -14.17 15.88 13.81
C GLY A 49 -13.49 15.24 12.59
N ASN A 50 -13.91 14.02 12.21
CA ASN A 50 -13.42 13.36 10.99
C ASN A 50 -13.74 14.19 9.73
N ALA A 51 -14.97 14.71 9.62
CA ALA A 51 -15.38 15.55 8.51
C ALA A 51 -14.59 16.88 8.47
N LEU A 52 -14.30 17.46 9.64
CA LEU A 52 -13.55 18.71 9.75
C LEU A 52 -12.10 18.52 9.31
N VAL A 53 -11.42 17.47 9.77
CA VAL A 53 -10.06 17.11 9.34
C VAL A 53 -10.02 16.83 7.83
N CYS A 54 -11.01 16.10 7.30
CA CYS A 54 -11.13 15.84 5.86
C CYS A 54 -11.25 17.14 5.05
N MET A 55 -12.11 18.08 5.50
CA MET A 55 -12.29 19.38 4.85
C MET A 55 -10.99 20.19 4.80
N HIS A 56 -10.28 20.31 5.94
CA HIS A 56 -8.99 21.01 5.97
C HIS A 56 -7.95 20.34 5.07
N GLY A 57 -7.91 19.00 5.07
CA GLY A 57 -7.02 18.22 4.20
C GLY A 57 -7.26 18.49 2.72
N ARG A 58 -8.53 18.44 2.27
CA ARG A 58 -8.89 18.72 0.86
C ARG A 58 -8.62 20.17 0.45
N CYS A 59 -8.73 21.12 1.39
CA CYS A 59 -8.38 22.53 1.19
C CYS A 59 -6.87 22.81 1.29
N GLY A 60 -6.04 21.79 1.53
CA GLY A 60 -4.57 21.93 1.67
C GLY A 60 -4.10 22.59 2.96
N ARG A 61 -4.99 22.79 3.94
CA ARG A 61 -4.68 23.40 5.24
C ARG A 61 -4.17 22.35 6.23
N MET A 62 -3.06 21.72 5.87
CA MET A 62 -2.55 20.53 6.56
C MET A 62 -2.16 20.77 8.02
N GLU A 63 -1.67 21.96 8.36
CA GLU A 63 -1.36 22.29 9.76
C GLU A 63 -2.62 22.33 10.65
N LEU A 64 -3.73 22.84 10.13
CA LEU A 64 -5.01 22.82 10.85
C LEU A 64 -5.55 21.40 10.98
N ALA A 65 -5.53 20.63 9.89
CA ALA A 65 -5.93 19.21 9.91
C ALA A 65 -5.13 18.42 10.96
N ARG A 66 -3.81 18.63 11.00
CA ARG A 66 -2.90 17.98 11.95
C ARG A 66 -3.18 18.40 13.38
N SER A 67 -3.29 19.71 13.64
CA SER A 67 -3.61 20.25 14.98
C SER A 67 -4.91 19.67 15.51
N LEU A 68 -5.96 19.61 14.68
CA LEU A 68 -7.24 19.01 15.06
C LEU A 68 -7.10 17.52 15.36
N PHE A 69 -6.45 16.76 14.47
CA PHE A 69 -6.16 15.35 14.66
C PHE A 69 -5.44 15.08 16.00
N GLU A 70 -4.40 15.87 16.32
CA GLU A 70 -3.63 15.74 17.56
C GLU A 70 -4.44 16.13 18.81
N ARG A 71 -5.43 17.01 18.68
CA ARG A 71 -6.29 17.45 19.81
C ARG A 71 -7.49 16.54 20.08
N MET A 72 -7.90 15.71 19.13
CA MET A 72 -9.00 14.76 19.33
C MET A 72 -8.59 13.65 20.31
N GLU A 73 -9.45 13.40 21.30
CA GLU A 73 -9.20 12.40 22.35
C GLU A 73 -9.32 10.97 21.83
N HIS A 74 -10.31 10.73 20.96
CA HIS A 74 -10.56 9.44 20.33
C HIS A 74 -10.24 9.51 18.84
N ARG A 75 -9.24 8.73 18.42
CA ARG A 75 -8.81 8.61 17.02
C ARG A 75 -9.11 7.22 16.52
N ASP A 76 -10.27 7.06 15.91
CA ASP A 76 -10.69 5.79 15.31
C ASP A 76 -9.97 5.53 13.98
N GLY A 77 -10.12 4.31 13.44
CA GLY A 77 -9.47 3.93 12.18
C GLY A 77 -9.85 4.85 11.01
N VAL A 78 -11.04 5.44 11.03
CA VAL A 78 -11.52 6.39 10.02
C VAL A 78 -10.73 7.70 10.10
N LEU A 79 -10.53 8.26 11.29
CA LEU A 79 -9.76 9.48 11.47
C LEU A 79 -8.30 9.30 11.02
N TRP A 80 -7.66 8.20 11.42
CA TRP A 80 -6.31 7.87 10.99
C TRP A 80 -6.20 7.74 9.46
N THR A 81 -7.15 7.02 8.84
CA THR A 81 -7.21 6.85 7.38
C THR A 81 -7.41 8.20 6.68
N THR A 82 -8.26 9.06 7.24
CA THR A 82 -8.50 10.42 6.73
C THR A 82 -7.22 11.24 6.75
N MET A 83 -6.43 11.17 7.82
CA MET A 83 -5.16 11.89 7.93
C MET A 83 -4.11 11.39 6.93
N VAL A 84 -3.98 10.06 6.76
CA VAL A 84 -3.11 9.46 5.74
C VAL A 84 -3.51 9.94 4.34
N ALA A 85 -4.80 9.89 4.01
CA ALA A 85 -5.31 10.36 2.73
C ALA A 85 -5.10 11.86 2.51
N ALA A 86 -5.25 12.68 3.56
CA ALA A 86 -5.02 14.13 3.49
C ALA A 86 -3.55 14.45 3.19
N TYR A 87 -2.59 13.81 3.87
CA TYR A 87 -1.17 13.97 3.55
C TYR A 87 -0.84 13.49 2.13
N ALA A 88 -1.35 12.32 1.74
CA ALA A 88 -1.18 11.77 0.40
C ALA A 88 -1.72 12.71 -0.71
N GLN A 89 -2.87 13.34 -0.48
CA GLN A 89 -3.47 14.27 -1.43
C GLN A 89 -2.68 15.57 -1.62
N ASN A 90 -1.90 15.95 -0.61
CA ASN A 90 -1.09 17.16 -0.61
C ASN A 90 0.41 16.89 -0.87
N ASN A 91 0.74 15.72 -1.43
CA ASN A 91 2.11 15.29 -1.76
C ASN A 91 3.08 15.29 -0.55
N LEU A 92 2.56 15.06 0.65
CA LEU A 92 3.33 14.97 1.89
C LEU A 92 3.56 13.50 2.24
N LEU A 93 4.29 12.80 1.37
CA LEU A 93 4.42 11.33 1.40
C LEU A 93 5.08 10.82 2.69
N ASP A 94 6.11 11.52 3.18
CA ASP A 94 6.81 11.15 4.42
C ASP A 94 5.87 11.22 5.63
N GLN A 95 5.06 12.28 5.72
CA GLN A 95 4.07 12.44 6.78
C GLN A 95 2.95 11.41 6.65
N ALA A 96 2.51 11.12 5.43
CA ALA A 96 1.53 10.06 5.16
C ALA A 96 2.05 8.71 5.65
N ARG A 97 3.32 8.40 5.33
CA ARG A 97 3.97 7.16 5.75
C ARG A 97 4.14 7.06 7.26
N ALA A 98 4.64 8.11 7.91
CA ALA A 98 4.79 8.16 9.36
C ALA A 98 3.44 7.97 10.08
N THR A 99 2.38 8.61 9.56
CA THR A 99 1.02 8.49 10.12
C THR A 99 0.44 7.10 9.92
N PHE A 100 0.67 6.49 8.75
CA PHE A 100 0.29 5.12 8.45
C PHE A 100 1.01 4.10 9.34
N ASP A 101 2.31 4.28 9.57
CA ASP A 101 3.10 3.37 10.41
C ASP A 101 2.69 3.44 11.88
N ALA A 102 2.32 4.63 12.36
CA ALA A 102 1.84 4.88 13.72
C ALA A 102 0.38 4.45 13.98
N MET A 103 -0.37 4.10 12.93
CA MET A 103 -1.79 3.73 13.04
C MET A 103 -1.96 2.42 13.82
N PRO A 104 -2.75 2.42 14.92
CA PRO A 104 -3.14 1.21 15.63
C PRO A 104 -4.04 0.32 14.76
N ASP A 105 -3.90 -1.00 14.89
CA ASP A 105 -4.77 -1.99 14.23
C ASP A 105 -4.92 -1.86 12.70
N LYS A 106 -3.93 -1.25 12.04
CA LYS A 106 -3.92 -1.04 10.57
C LYS A 106 -4.09 -2.32 9.75
N LEU A 107 -3.81 -3.48 10.33
CA LEU A 107 -4.00 -4.79 9.70
C LEU A 107 -5.48 -5.13 9.49
N SER A 108 -6.37 -4.55 10.28
CA SER A 108 -7.82 -4.80 10.21
C SER A 108 -8.54 -3.91 9.19
N LEU A 109 -7.85 -2.92 8.60
CA LEU A 109 -8.45 -1.87 7.77
C LEU A 109 -7.76 -1.79 6.41
N VAL A 110 -8.50 -1.97 5.32
CA VAL A 110 -7.98 -1.91 3.94
C VAL A 110 -7.77 -0.47 3.44
N ALA A 111 -8.65 0.45 3.82
CA ALA A 111 -8.66 1.83 3.35
C ALA A 111 -7.31 2.59 3.52
N PRO A 112 -6.59 2.51 4.66
CA PRO A 112 -5.32 3.22 4.82
C PRO A 112 -4.19 2.67 3.93
N TRP A 113 -4.18 1.37 3.63
CA TRP A 113 -3.24 0.77 2.69
C TRP A 113 -3.46 1.30 1.28
N ASN A 114 -4.72 1.31 0.82
CA ASN A 114 -5.09 1.86 -0.49
C ASN A 114 -4.71 3.33 -0.62
N ALA A 115 -4.90 4.12 0.44
CA ALA A 115 -4.52 5.52 0.46
C ALA A 115 -2.99 5.69 0.27
N MET A 116 -2.18 4.89 0.97
CA MET A 116 -0.72 4.93 0.83
C MET A 116 -0.23 4.43 -0.53
N ILE A 117 -0.77 3.32 -1.04
CA ILE A 117 -0.41 2.78 -2.36
C ILE A 117 -0.71 3.84 -3.44
N SER A 118 -1.89 4.46 -3.37
CA SER A 118 -2.27 5.55 -4.28
C SER A 118 -1.35 6.77 -4.16
N ALA A 119 -0.83 7.05 -2.96
CA ALA A 119 0.13 8.13 -2.72
C ALA A 119 1.47 7.84 -3.41
N TYR A 120 2.03 6.64 -3.21
CA TYR A 120 3.29 6.23 -3.83
C TYR A 120 3.21 6.26 -5.35
N VAL A 121 2.10 5.78 -5.94
CA VAL A 121 1.90 5.81 -7.39
C VAL A 121 1.91 7.24 -7.92
N ARG A 122 1.21 8.17 -7.24
CA ARG A 122 1.14 9.57 -7.65
C ARG A 122 2.48 10.30 -7.54
N CYS A 123 3.27 9.97 -6.52
CA CYS A 123 4.60 10.53 -6.32
C CYS A 123 5.69 9.89 -7.20
N GLY A 124 5.34 8.88 -8.01
CA GLY A 124 6.28 8.16 -8.88
C GLY A 124 7.16 7.13 -8.14
N GLU A 125 6.92 6.91 -6.86
CA GLU A 125 7.60 5.92 -6.02
C GLU A 125 6.94 4.53 -6.13
N ASN A 126 6.78 4.06 -7.37
CA ASN A 126 6.00 2.85 -7.68
C ASN A 126 6.55 1.59 -7.02
N SER A 127 7.87 1.47 -6.84
CA SER A 127 8.51 0.35 -6.14
C SER A 127 8.03 0.24 -4.68
N SER A 128 7.91 1.37 -3.99
CA SER A 128 7.39 1.45 -2.62
C SER A 128 5.89 1.14 -2.55
N GLY A 129 5.13 1.58 -3.56
CA GLY A 129 3.69 1.28 -3.68
C GLY A 129 3.42 -0.22 -3.85
N VAL A 130 4.18 -0.89 -4.73
CA VAL A 130 4.12 -2.34 -4.92
C VAL A 130 4.55 -3.07 -3.65
N MET A 131 5.63 -2.65 -3.01
CA MET A 131 6.10 -3.26 -1.75
C MET A 131 5.04 -3.17 -0.64
N LEU A 132 4.35 -2.03 -0.52
CA LEU A 132 3.33 -1.85 0.52
C LEU A 132 2.07 -2.68 0.24
N PHE A 133 1.66 -2.81 -1.03
CA PHE A 133 0.58 -3.72 -1.43
C PHE A 133 0.90 -5.18 -1.07
N LEU A 134 2.14 -5.61 -1.28
CA LEU A 134 2.59 -6.95 -0.94
C LEU A 134 2.69 -7.19 0.58
N LEU A 135 3.09 -6.17 1.34
CA LEU A 135 3.11 -6.23 2.81
C LEU A 135 1.70 -6.36 3.40
N MET A 136 0.71 -5.66 2.82
CA MET A 136 -0.69 -5.76 3.21
C MET A 136 -1.21 -7.21 3.17
N ASP A 137 -0.84 -7.94 2.11
CA ASP A 137 -1.22 -9.35 1.88
C ASP A 137 -0.51 -10.29 2.86
N LEU A 138 0.77 -10.03 3.17
CA LEU A 138 1.57 -10.85 4.09
C LEU A 138 1.08 -10.75 5.55
N GLU A 139 0.63 -9.57 5.98
CA GLU A 139 0.24 -9.30 7.38
C GLU A 139 -1.22 -9.68 7.71
N GLY A 140 -1.94 -10.32 6.77
CA GLY A 140 -3.25 -10.94 7.03
C GLY A 140 -4.46 -10.04 6.78
N GLY A 141 -4.29 -8.89 6.14
CA GLY A 141 -5.42 -8.09 5.63
C GLY A 141 -6.02 -8.80 4.42
N ARG A 142 -7.15 -9.49 4.59
CA ARG A 142 -7.87 -10.27 3.54
C ARG A 142 -7.75 -9.63 2.15
N ALA A 143 -6.84 -10.13 1.33
CA ALA A 143 -6.86 -9.90 -0.11
C ALA A 143 -8.06 -10.68 -0.68
N ASN A 144 -9.07 -9.96 -1.16
CA ASN A 144 -10.14 -10.56 -1.96
C ASN A 144 -9.69 -10.69 -3.42
N GLU A 145 -10.47 -11.41 -4.23
CA GLU A 145 -10.35 -11.85 -5.65
C GLU A 145 -9.46 -11.05 -6.64
N ILE A 146 -9.14 -9.80 -6.33
CA ILE A 146 -8.17 -8.91 -6.97
C ILE A 146 -6.71 -9.31 -6.64
N THR A 147 -6.45 -10.35 -5.83
CA THR A 147 -5.12 -11.00 -5.74
C THR A 147 -4.62 -11.52 -7.11
N LEU A 148 -5.49 -11.65 -8.11
CA LEU A 148 -5.14 -11.90 -9.51
C LEU A 148 -4.54 -10.66 -10.24
N ASP A 149 -4.70 -9.47 -9.69
CA ASP A 149 -4.37 -8.17 -10.30
C ASP A 149 -2.91 -7.76 -10.08
N ALA A 150 -2.11 -8.51 -9.31
CA ALA A 150 -0.66 -8.29 -9.24
C ALA A 150 0.00 -8.45 -10.64
N ARG A 151 -0.56 -9.31 -11.51
CA ARG A 151 -0.21 -9.37 -12.94
C ARG A 151 -0.76 -8.17 -13.72
N TYR A 152 -1.96 -7.70 -13.41
CA TYR A 152 -2.59 -6.56 -14.11
C TYR A 152 -1.90 -5.25 -13.78
N HIS A 153 -1.53 -4.98 -12.52
CA HIS A 153 -0.74 -3.81 -12.13
C HIS A 153 0.65 -3.83 -12.74
N PHE A 154 1.27 -5.01 -12.84
CA PHE A 154 2.52 -5.20 -13.55
C PHE A 154 2.39 -4.92 -15.07
N VAL A 155 1.29 -5.35 -15.70
CA VAL A 155 0.98 -5.09 -17.11
C VAL A 155 0.55 -3.63 -17.35
N ALA A 156 -0.19 -3.03 -16.43
CA ALA A 156 -0.66 -1.64 -16.47
C ALA A 156 0.50 -0.65 -16.25
N MET A 157 1.52 -1.01 -15.44
CA MET A 157 2.78 -0.25 -15.37
C MET A 157 3.37 -0.04 -16.76
N ALA A 158 3.41 -1.08 -17.60
CA ALA A 158 3.94 -1.01 -18.96
C ALA A 158 2.95 -0.39 -19.96
N GLY A 159 1.65 -0.67 -19.83
CA GLY A 159 0.60 -0.28 -20.78
C GLY A 159 0.04 1.12 -20.58
N ASP A 160 -0.39 1.45 -19.36
CA ASP A 160 -1.13 2.69 -19.06
C ASP A 160 -0.20 3.83 -18.64
N TYR A 161 0.93 3.49 -18.01
CA TYR A 161 1.86 4.47 -17.42
C TYR A 161 3.21 4.53 -18.12
N GLY A 162 3.48 3.64 -19.08
CA GLY A 162 4.72 3.63 -19.89
C GLY A 162 6.00 3.32 -19.10
N ILE A 163 5.86 2.71 -17.92
CA ILE A 163 6.97 2.38 -17.03
C ILE A 163 7.41 0.94 -17.26
N ALA A 164 8.63 0.77 -17.77
CA ALA A 164 9.25 -0.54 -17.89
C ALA A 164 9.56 -1.10 -16.50
N ALA A 165 9.00 -2.27 -16.18
CA ALA A 165 9.32 -2.96 -14.94
C ALA A 165 10.81 -3.31 -14.87
N SER A 166 11.46 -2.98 -13.76
CA SER A 166 12.88 -3.30 -13.51
C SER A 166 13.08 -4.72 -12.93
N LEU A 167 14.33 -5.18 -12.91
CA LEU A 167 14.71 -6.49 -12.36
C LEU A 167 14.25 -6.67 -10.91
N ASP A 168 14.36 -5.63 -10.08
CA ASP A 168 13.93 -5.68 -8.68
C ASP A 168 12.43 -5.96 -8.55
N HIS A 169 11.59 -5.37 -9.43
CA HIS A 169 10.15 -5.62 -9.44
C HIS A 169 9.85 -7.08 -9.75
N TYR A 170 10.57 -7.68 -10.70
CA TYR A 170 10.43 -9.11 -11.00
C TYR A 170 10.92 -9.99 -9.85
N ILE A 171 12.05 -9.68 -9.22
CA ILE A 171 12.58 -10.47 -8.08
C ILE A 171 11.59 -10.46 -6.92
N CYS A 172 11.01 -9.30 -6.60
CA CYS A 172 9.97 -9.18 -5.58
C CYS A 172 8.75 -10.07 -5.92
N MET A 173 8.28 -10.01 -7.16
CA MET A 173 7.16 -10.84 -7.61
C MET A 173 7.46 -12.34 -7.53
N VAL A 174 8.69 -12.75 -7.84
CA VAL A 174 9.15 -14.15 -7.73
C VAL A 174 9.20 -14.61 -6.27
N ASP A 175 9.69 -13.78 -5.34
CA ASP A 175 9.68 -14.10 -3.90
C ASP A 175 8.26 -14.28 -3.37
N VAL A 176 7.35 -13.37 -3.75
CA VAL A 176 5.93 -13.41 -3.33
C VAL A 176 5.21 -14.63 -3.87
N LEU A 177 5.28 -14.87 -5.18
CA LEU A 177 4.70 -16.07 -5.81
C LEU A 177 5.30 -17.34 -5.20
N GLY A 178 6.59 -17.30 -4.88
CA GLY A 178 7.30 -18.35 -4.19
C GLY A 178 6.72 -18.65 -2.81
N ARG A 179 6.58 -17.66 -1.92
CA ARG A 179 6.07 -17.83 -0.54
C ARG A 179 4.58 -18.20 -0.48
N SER A 180 3.80 -17.77 -1.46
CA SER A 180 2.38 -18.12 -1.58
C SER A 180 2.14 -19.53 -2.14
N GLY A 181 3.20 -20.31 -2.38
CA GLY A 181 3.11 -21.67 -2.91
C GLY A 181 2.88 -21.74 -4.43
N LYS A 182 2.78 -20.61 -5.12
CA LYS A 182 2.64 -20.51 -6.58
C LYS A 182 3.98 -20.58 -7.31
N VAL A 183 4.81 -21.55 -6.94
CA VAL A 183 6.20 -21.66 -7.42
C VAL A 183 6.27 -21.88 -8.94
N ALA A 184 5.29 -22.57 -9.53
CA ALA A 184 5.19 -22.72 -10.99
C ALA A 184 5.10 -21.36 -11.70
N GLU A 185 4.23 -20.48 -11.22
CA GLU A 185 4.06 -19.12 -11.76
C GLU A 185 5.30 -18.25 -11.51
N ALA A 186 5.97 -18.42 -10.36
CA ALA A 186 7.23 -17.76 -10.08
C ALA A 186 8.32 -18.15 -11.11
N GLY A 187 8.37 -19.43 -11.49
CA GLY A 187 9.29 -19.93 -12.52
C GLY A 187 8.99 -19.38 -13.92
N GLU A 188 7.72 -19.35 -14.32
CA GLU A 188 7.29 -18.73 -15.58
C GLU A 188 7.69 -17.26 -15.65
N LEU A 189 7.49 -16.53 -14.54
CA LEU A 189 7.79 -15.10 -14.45
C LEU A 189 9.29 -14.81 -14.64
N VAL A 190 10.17 -15.64 -14.06
CA VAL A 190 11.62 -15.56 -14.33
C VAL A 190 11.94 -15.85 -15.80
N GLY A 191 11.20 -16.76 -16.43
CA GLY A 191 11.40 -17.15 -17.83
C GLY A 191 11.03 -16.07 -18.85
N VAL A 192 10.09 -15.19 -18.51
CA VAL A 192 9.59 -14.12 -19.39
C VAL A 192 10.18 -12.74 -19.10
N MET A 193 11.21 -12.64 -18.25
CA MET A 193 11.87 -11.36 -17.98
C MET A 193 12.46 -10.76 -19.27
N PRO A 194 12.29 -9.44 -19.51
CA PRO A 194 12.83 -8.75 -20.69
C PRO A 194 14.34 -8.48 -20.60
N PHE A 195 14.99 -8.91 -19.51
CA PHE A 195 16.42 -8.82 -19.25
C PHE A 195 16.93 -10.10 -18.59
N VAL A 196 18.25 -10.27 -18.56
CA VAL A 196 18.89 -11.45 -17.98
C VAL A 196 18.75 -11.44 -16.45
N PRO A 197 18.13 -12.46 -15.83
CA PRO A 197 18.01 -12.52 -14.38
C PRO A 197 19.38 -12.73 -13.71
N ASP A 198 19.62 -12.04 -12.60
CA ASP A 198 20.88 -12.05 -11.87
C ASP A 198 20.94 -13.16 -10.79
N ALA A 199 22.06 -13.22 -10.05
CA ALA A 199 22.24 -14.22 -9.01
C ALA A 199 21.19 -14.11 -7.88
N VAL A 200 20.64 -12.91 -7.63
CA VAL A 200 19.61 -12.72 -6.60
C VAL A 200 18.31 -13.35 -7.07
N ALA A 201 17.86 -13.06 -8.30
CA ALA A 201 16.66 -13.63 -8.89
C ALA A 201 16.64 -15.17 -8.84
N TRP A 202 17.75 -15.80 -9.25
CA TRP A 202 17.83 -17.26 -9.24
C TRP A 202 17.95 -17.85 -7.83
N LYS A 203 18.60 -17.16 -6.87
CA LYS A 203 18.63 -17.59 -5.46
C LYS A 203 17.25 -17.57 -4.84
N THR A 204 16.47 -16.52 -5.12
CA THR A 204 15.08 -16.39 -4.69
C THR A 204 14.25 -17.55 -5.22
N LEU A 205 14.25 -17.80 -6.55
CA LEU A 205 13.51 -18.91 -7.14
C LEU A 205 13.95 -20.28 -6.58
N LEU A 206 15.25 -20.48 -6.39
CA LEU A 206 15.79 -21.73 -5.82
C LEU A 206 15.31 -21.95 -4.38
N GLY A 207 15.31 -20.90 -3.55
CA GLY A 207 14.82 -20.94 -2.18
C GLY A 207 13.37 -21.38 -2.12
N CYS A 208 12.50 -20.68 -2.87
CA CYS A 208 11.08 -21.00 -2.92
C CYS A 208 10.80 -22.40 -3.47
N SER A 209 11.53 -22.82 -4.51
CA SER A 209 11.39 -24.15 -5.10
C SER A 209 11.79 -25.28 -4.14
N LYS A 210 12.77 -25.05 -3.27
CA LYS A 210 13.16 -26.00 -2.22
C LYS A 210 12.11 -26.11 -1.11
N VAL A 211 11.48 -25.00 -0.73
CA VAL A 211 10.45 -24.96 0.32
C VAL A 211 9.20 -25.72 -0.11
N HIS A 212 8.78 -25.56 -1.36
CA HIS A 212 7.58 -26.22 -1.90
C HIS A 212 7.88 -27.49 -2.68
N GLU A 213 9.07 -28.09 -2.48
CA GLU A 213 9.47 -29.39 -3.03
C GLU A 213 9.36 -29.51 -4.58
N ASN A 214 9.45 -28.39 -5.30
CA ASN A 214 9.42 -28.36 -6.75
C ASN A 214 10.83 -28.63 -7.33
N ALA A 215 11.15 -29.92 -7.47
CA ALA A 215 12.46 -30.39 -7.93
C ALA A 215 12.88 -29.86 -9.31
N GLY A 216 11.92 -29.68 -10.23
CA GLY A 216 12.19 -29.21 -11.58
C GLY A 216 12.72 -27.77 -11.59
N LEU A 217 11.99 -26.86 -10.94
CA LEU A 217 12.39 -25.45 -10.83
C LEU A 217 13.62 -25.25 -9.96
N ALA A 218 13.78 -26.04 -8.89
CA ALA A 218 14.98 -26.00 -8.06
C ALA A 218 16.24 -26.38 -8.87
N ARG A 219 16.16 -27.42 -9.70
CA ARG A 219 17.27 -27.81 -10.58
C ARG A 219 17.58 -26.71 -11.60
N TRP A 220 16.55 -26.19 -12.27
CA TRP A 220 16.71 -25.13 -13.26
C TRP A 220 17.38 -23.88 -12.69
N ALA A 221 16.93 -23.41 -11.52
CA ALA A 221 17.52 -22.25 -10.86
C ALA A 221 18.96 -22.49 -10.41
N ALA A 222 19.28 -23.70 -9.89
CA ALA A 222 20.63 -24.06 -9.48
C ALA A 222 21.61 -24.14 -10.66
N GLU A 223 21.19 -24.66 -11.82
CA GLU A 223 22.00 -24.69 -13.04
C GLU A 223 22.33 -23.28 -13.54
N LYS A 224 21.35 -22.36 -13.48
CA LYS A 224 21.55 -20.96 -13.88
C LYS A 224 22.49 -20.23 -12.93
N LEU A 225 22.33 -20.44 -11.61
CA LEU A 225 23.27 -19.92 -10.62
C LEU A 225 24.69 -20.41 -10.82
N ALA A 226 24.87 -21.70 -11.11
CA ALA A 226 26.20 -22.26 -11.30
C ALA A 226 26.90 -21.71 -12.55
N ARG A 227 26.14 -21.35 -13.59
CA ARG A 227 26.69 -20.68 -14.78
C ARG A 227 27.08 -19.24 -14.50
N ILE A 228 26.33 -18.52 -13.67
CA ILE A 228 26.64 -17.15 -13.25
C ILE A 228 27.86 -17.13 -12.32
N ASP A 229 27.93 -18.10 -11.41
CA ASP A 229 28.96 -18.23 -10.38
C ASP A 229 30.07 -19.22 -10.79
N ALA A 230 30.27 -19.43 -12.10
CA ALA A 230 31.21 -20.40 -12.67
C ALA A 230 32.70 -20.14 -12.30
N LYS A 231 32.98 -19.03 -11.60
CA LYS A 231 34.29 -18.71 -11.02
C LYS A 231 34.46 -19.13 -9.55
N ASN A 232 33.40 -19.63 -8.90
CA ASN A 232 33.40 -19.95 -7.47
C ASN A 232 33.10 -21.44 -7.21
N PRO A 233 33.99 -22.19 -6.54
CA PRO A 233 33.78 -23.59 -6.17
C PRO A 233 32.50 -23.87 -5.37
N SER A 234 31.94 -22.88 -4.67
CA SER A 234 30.70 -23.00 -3.90
C SER A 234 29.45 -23.25 -4.76
N SER A 235 29.50 -22.94 -6.06
CA SER A 235 28.41 -23.18 -7.02
C SER A 235 28.06 -24.67 -7.17
N TYR A 236 29.07 -25.55 -7.11
CA TYR A 236 28.89 -27.00 -7.15
C TYR A 236 28.23 -27.55 -5.88
N LEU A 237 28.44 -26.91 -4.72
CA LEU A 237 27.76 -27.30 -3.48
C LEU A 237 26.28 -26.90 -3.51
N LEU A 238 25.94 -25.76 -4.11
CA LEU A 238 24.56 -25.34 -4.30
C LEU A 238 23.82 -26.29 -5.26
N LEU A 239 24.46 -26.69 -6.37
CA LEU A 239 23.96 -27.73 -7.29
C LEU A 239 23.80 -29.08 -6.58
N SER A 240 24.84 -29.55 -5.89
CA SER A 240 24.82 -30.83 -5.18
C SER A 240 23.71 -30.87 -4.13
N SER A 241 23.57 -29.82 -3.30
CA SER A 241 22.51 -29.71 -2.29
C SER A 241 21.09 -29.66 -2.89
N ALA A 242 20.93 -29.06 -4.07
CA ALA A 242 19.65 -29.02 -4.78
C ALA A 242 19.29 -30.40 -5.34
N VAL A 243 20.27 -31.20 -5.76
CA VAL A 243 20.06 -32.55 -6.27
C VAL A 243 19.90 -33.59 -5.15
N THR A 244 20.59 -33.46 -4.02
CA THR A 244 20.57 -34.48 -2.94
C THR A 244 19.28 -34.52 -2.13
N LYS A 245 18.50 -33.43 -2.06
CA LYS A 245 17.16 -33.45 -1.44
C LYS A 245 16.09 -34.05 -2.35
N VAL A 246 16.37 -34.20 -3.64
CA VAL A 246 15.45 -34.76 -4.65
C VAL A 246 15.65 -36.29 -4.81
N GLY A 247 16.78 -36.83 -4.33
CA GLY A 247 17.12 -38.27 -4.44
C GLY A 247 16.69 -39.13 -3.25
N LYS A 248 15.81 -38.64 -2.36
CA LYS A 248 15.26 -39.42 -1.23
C LYS A 248 13.73 -39.30 -1.22
N SER A 249 13.08 -39.93 -2.20
CA SER A 249 11.70 -40.39 -2.10
C SER A 249 11.70 -41.89 -1.89
#